data_AF-A0A949T2E9-F1
#
_entry.id   AF-A0A949T2E9-F1
#
_cell.length_a   1.000
_cell.length_b   1.000
_cell.length_c   1.000
_cell.angle_alpha   90.00
_cell.angle_beta   90.00
_cell.angle_gamma   90.00
#
_symmetry.space_group_name_H-M   'P 1'
#
loop_
_entity.id
_entity.type
_entity.pdbx_description
1 polymer ?
#
loop_
_entity_poly.entity_id
_entity_poly.type
_entity_poly.pdbx_seq_one_letter_code
_entity_poly.pdbx_strand_id
1 'polypeptide(L)'
;MTRSDKGFTLIELMIVIGIVAVLVAVLAVAILPWIQKAKPRATKALLQNVGNALAGEKVTPNETSFRKDAGALAATLSNDDKMKSSQILVFYLCPTKEVWDQAPAYKGKSYSPKQDPQQFKDSMRGDAGKLQYFVDAWDRPVWFRIEKSGAFLISSAGDDGQWDTDDDLIFDSRNNSVRERAEILGK
;
A
#
# COMPACT_ATOMS: atom_id res chain seq x y z
N MET A 1 37.93 -40.01 32.34
CA MET A 1 36.55 -39.72 31.89
C MET A 1 36.63 -39.45 30.39
N THR A 2 36.51 -40.48 29.55
CA THR A 2 36.65 -40.35 28.09
C THR A 2 35.27 -40.36 27.44
N ARG A 3 34.93 -39.23 26.82
CA ARG A 3 33.67 -39.00 26.12
C ARG A 3 33.73 -39.74 24.78
N SER A 4 32.79 -40.64 24.55
CA SER A 4 32.61 -41.28 23.25
C SER A 4 31.83 -40.30 22.36
N ASP A 5 32.54 -39.60 21.49
CA ASP A 5 31.91 -38.84 20.41
C ASP A 5 31.53 -39.84 19.32
N LYS A 6 30.29 -40.33 19.38
CA LYS A 6 29.70 -41.17 18.33
C LYS A 6 29.53 -40.31 17.08
N GLY A 7 30.34 -40.58 16.04
CA GLY A 7 30.19 -39.97 14.73
C GLY A 7 28.94 -40.47 14.02
N PHE A 8 28.24 -39.57 13.31
CA PHE A 8 27.09 -39.88 12.47
C PHE A 8 27.48 -40.81 11.32
N THR A 9 26.60 -41.76 10.98
CA THR A 9 26.84 -42.66 9.84
C THR A 9 26.48 -41.98 8.51
N LEU A 10 27.20 -42.34 7.44
CA LEU A 10 26.96 -41.81 6.09
C LEU A 10 25.53 -42.13 5.61
N ILE A 11 25.02 -43.31 5.98
CA ILE A 11 23.66 -43.75 5.65
C ILE A 11 22.58 -42.94 6.39
N GLU A 12 22.78 -42.58 7.65
CA GLU A 12 21.87 -41.67 8.37
C GLU A 12 21.75 -40.33 7.65
N LEU A 13 22.89 -39.76 7.22
CA LEU A 13 22.88 -38.49 6.52
C LEU A 13 22.10 -38.58 5.20
N MET A 14 22.28 -39.67 4.43
CA MET A 14 21.56 -39.88 3.17
C MET A 14 20.05 -40.00 3.36
N ILE A 15 19.61 -40.72 4.40
CA ILE A 15 18.18 -40.85 4.72
C ILE A 15 17.62 -39.49 5.15
N VAL A 16 18.34 -38.74 5.99
CA VAL A 16 17.90 -37.42 6.46
C VAL A 16 17.74 -36.44 5.31
N ILE A 17 18.71 -36.31 4.40
CA ILE A 17 18.58 -35.41 3.25
C ILE A 17 17.45 -35.86 2.31
N GLY A 18 17.21 -37.17 2.19
CA GLY A 18 16.09 -37.71 1.42
C GLY A 18 14.73 -37.31 2.01
N ILE A 19 14.56 -37.45 3.33
CA ILE A 19 13.33 -37.05 4.03
C ILE A 19 13.17 -35.52 3.96
N VAL A 20 14.23 -34.75 4.19
CA VAL A 20 14.21 -33.28 4.11
C VAL A 20 13.81 -32.82 2.69
N ALA A 21 14.35 -33.44 1.64
CA ALA A 21 14.00 -33.10 0.26
C ALA A 21 12.51 -33.32 -0.01
N VAL A 22 11.93 -34.44 0.46
CA VAL A 22 10.50 -34.72 0.33
C VAL A 22 9.67 -33.70 1.12
N LEU A 23 10.08 -33.38 2.36
CA LEU A 23 9.37 -32.40 3.20
C LEU A 23 9.39 -31.00 2.56
N VAL A 24 10.53 -30.57 2.02
CA VAL A 24 10.64 -29.27 1.33
C VAL A 24 9.76 -29.22 0.09
N ALA A 25 9.71 -30.30 -0.70
CA ALA A 25 8.87 -30.37 -1.89
C ALA A 25 7.38 -30.25 -1.55
N VAL A 26 6.91 -30.96 -0.52
CA VAL A 26 5.51 -30.87 -0.05
C VAL A 26 5.22 -29.48 0.52
N LEU A 27 6.13 -28.91 1.31
CA LEU A 27 5.97 -27.60 1.91
C LEU A 27 5.89 -26.49 0.85
N ALA A 28 6.70 -26.57 -0.20
CA ALA A 28 6.70 -25.58 -1.29
C ALA A 28 5.29 -25.46 -1.92
N VAL A 29 4.65 -26.58 -2.28
CA VAL A 29 3.30 -26.56 -2.85
C VAL A 29 2.26 -26.04 -1.85
N ALA A 30 2.41 -26.37 -0.56
CA ALA A 30 1.47 -25.98 0.47
C ALA A 30 1.42 -24.46 0.76
N ILE A 31 2.53 -23.73 0.54
CA ILE A 31 2.60 -22.28 0.85
C ILE A 31 2.11 -21.37 -0.28
N LEU A 32 2.03 -21.85 -1.53
CA LEU A 32 1.67 -21.03 -2.71
C LEU A 32 0.37 -20.20 -2.52
N PRO A 33 -0.76 -20.77 -2.05
CA PRO A 33 -2.01 -20.02 -1.88
C PRO A 33 -1.91 -18.89 -0.86
N TRP A 34 -1.05 -19.04 0.14
CA TRP A 34 -0.86 -18.04 1.20
C TRP A 34 -0.11 -16.82 0.69
N ILE A 35 0.91 -17.04 -0.15
CA ILE A 35 1.68 -15.97 -0.78
C ILE A 35 0.79 -15.15 -1.71
N GLN A 36 -0.04 -15.82 -2.51
CA GLN A 36 -0.97 -15.16 -3.44
C GLN A 36 -2.01 -14.30 -2.72
N LYS A 37 -2.45 -14.70 -1.51
CA LYS A 37 -3.43 -13.95 -0.71
C LYS A 37 -2.82 -12.86 0.17
N ALA A 38 -1.52 -12.91 0.43
CA ALA A 38 -0.86 -11.98 1.35
C ALA A 38 -0.88 -10.54 0.83
N LYS A 39 -0.54 -10.34 -0.46
CA LYS A 39 -0.51 -9.00 -1.08
C LYS A 39 -1.91 -8.37 -1.19
N PRO A 40 -2.93 -9.04 -1.75
CA PRO A 40 -4.29 -8.49 -1.75
C PRO A 40 -4.80 -8.17 -0.35
N ARG A 41 -4.51 -9.02 0.64
CA ARG A 41 -4.93 -8.78 2.03
C ARG A 41 -4.25 -7.54 2.64
N ALA A 42 -2.94 -7.39 2.43
CA ALA A 42 -2.20 -6.21 2.89
C ALA A 42 -2.70 -4.93 2.22
N THR A 43 -2.94 -4.97 0.91
CA THR A 43 -3.50 -3.85 0.15
C THR A 43 -4.92 -3.52 0.61
N LYS A 44 -5.80 -4.51 0.81
CA LYS A 44 -7.16 -4.27 1.36
C LYS A 44 -7.08 -3.58 2.74
N ALA A 45 -6.17 -3.99 3.61
CA ALA A 45 -5.98 -3.34 4.91
C ALA A 45 -5.47 -1.89 4.77
N LEU A 46 -4.49 -1.65 3.89
CA LEU A 46 -3.99 -0.31 3.58
C LEU A 46 -5.12 0.60 3.09
N LEU A 47 -5.86 0.16 2.07
CA LEU A 47 -6.96 0.92 1.47
C LEU A 47 -8.08 1.20 2.50
N GLN A 48 -8.41 0.22 3.34
CA GLN A 48 -9.42 0.41 4.39
C GLN A 48 -8.96 1.43 5.45
N ASN A 49 -7.69 1.37 5.88
CA ASN A 49 -7.16 2.29 6.89
C ASN A 49 -7.17 3.75 6.37
N VAL A 50 -6.67 3.96 5.16
CA VAL A 50 -6.64 5.29 4.53
C VAL A 50 -8.06 5.77 4.21
N GLY A 51 -8.92 4.88 3.72
CA GLY A 51 -10.33 5.18 3.43
C GLY A 51 -11.11 5.59 4.68
N ASN A 52 -10.93 4.89 5.80
CA ASN A 52 -11.54 5.24 7.09
C ASN A 52 -11.07 6.61 7.59
N ALA A 53 -9.78 6.92 7.46
CA ALA A 53 -9.23 8.21 7.85
C ALA A 53 -9.85 9.34 7.01
N LEU A 54 -10.02 9.11 5.71
CA LEU A 54 -10.59 10.10 4.80
C LEU A 54 -12.11 10.25 4.95
N ALA A 55 -12.84 9.19 5.30
CA ALA A 55 -14.28 9.25 5.55
C ALA A 55 -14.65 10.15 6.75
N GLY A 56 -13.72 10.35 7.69
CA GLY A 56 -13.87 11.29 8.80
C GLY A 56 -13.63 12.76 8.42
N GLU A 57 -13.16 13.04 7.20
CA GLU A 57 -12.80 14.39 6.77
C GLU A 57 -13.99 15.14 6.15
N LYS A 58 -14.17 16.40 6.58
CA LYS A 58 -15.20 17.29 6.00
C LYS A 58 -14.86 17.76 4.58
N VAL A 59 -13.58 17.78 4.24
CA VAL A 59 -13.08 18.25 2.95
C VAL A 59 -12.20 17.17 2.36
N THR A 60 -12.68 16.56 1.29
CA THR A 60 -11.93 15.55 0.57
C THR A 60 -10.83 16.22 -0.28
N PRO A 61 -9.57 15.77 -0.19
CA PRO A 61 -8.47 16.27 -1.01
C PRO A 61 -8.78 16.28 -2.50
N ASN A 62 -8.44 17.34 -3.22
CA ASN A 62 -8.53 17.37 -4.68
C ASN A 62 -7.40 18.22 -5.27
N GLU A 63 -7.20 18.12 -6.59
CA GLU A 63 -6.10 18.81 -7.27
C GLU A 63 -6.19 20.33 -7.13
N THR A 64 -7.40 20.91 -7.21
CA THR A 64 -7.59 22.36 -7.12
C THR A 64 -7.22 22.91 -5.74
N SER A 65 -7.73 22.29 -4.67
CA SER A 65 -7.37 22.67 -3.30
C SER A 65 -5.88 22.44 -3.05
N PHE A 66 -5.36 21.32 -3.54
CA PHE A 66 -3.95 20.97 -3.39
C PHE A 66 -3.04 22.04 -4.00
N ARG A 67 -3.31 22.46 -5.25
CA ARG A 67 -2.48 23.48 -5.92
C ARG A 67 -2.47 24.80 -5.17
N LYS A 68 -3.57 25.15 -4.52
CA LYS A 68 -3.66 26.34 -3.65
C LYS A 68 -2.85 26.17 -2.37
N ASP A 69 -2.98 25.04 -1.69
CA ASP A 69 -2.41 24.82 -0.37
C ASP A 69 -0.91 24.48 -0.44
N ALA A 70 -0.51 23.62 -1.36
CA ALA A 70 0.86 23.14 -1.49
C ALA A 70 1.83 24.19 -2.05
N GLY A 71 1.33 25.30 -2.62
CA GLY A 71 2.14 26.40 -3.13
C GLY A 71 3.26 25.93 -4.06
N ALA A 72 4.52 26.19 -3.71
CA ALA A 72 5.68 25.79 -4.52
C ALA A 72 5.80 24.27 -4.72
N LEU A 73 5.33 23.46 -3.76
CA LEU A 73 5.31 22.00 -3.90
C LEU A 73 4.33 21.53 -4.98
N ALA A 74 3.38 22.37 -5.41
CA ALA A 74 2.47 22.00 -6.49
C ALA A 74 3.17 21.77 -7.83
N ALA A 75 4.38 22.32 -8.01
CA ALA A 75 5.23 22.09 -9.17
C ALA A 75 5.87 20.68 -9.17
N THR A 76 5.86 19.97 -8.03
CA THR A 76 6.48 18.65 -7.88
C THR A 76 5.48 17.49 -8.02
N LEU A 77 4.22 17.81 -8.32
CA LEU A 77 3.20 16.81 -8.67
C LEU A 77 3.61 16.03 -9.92
N SER A 78 3.34 14.73 -9.89
CA SER A 78 3.50 13.87 -11.05
C SER A 78 2.55 14.25 -12.19
N ASN A 79 2.99 14.00 -13.42
CA ASN A 79 2.13 14.04 -14.61
C ASN A 79 1.29 12.77 -14.76
N ASP A 80 1.66 11.68 -14.07
CA ASP A 80 0.83 10.48 -14.00
C ASP A 80 -0.34 10.71 -13.05
N ASP A 81 -1.57 10.56 -13.53
CA ASP A 81 -2.78 10.85 -12.75
C ASP A 81 -2.91 10.01 -11.47
N LYS A 82 -2.46 8.75 -11.50
CA LYS A 82 -2.60 7.81 -10.37
C LYS A 82 -1.62 8.22 -9.29
N MET A 83 -0.35 8.39 -9.66
CA MET A 83 0.69 8.92 -8.81
C MET A 83 0.31 10.29 -8.22
N LYS A 84 -0.11 11.23 -9.07
CA LYS A 84 -0.54 12.58 -8.67
C LYS A 84 -1.63 12.54 -7.62
N SER A 85 -2.65 11.72 -7.83
CA SER A 85 -3.74 11.59 -6.85
C SER A 85 -3.28 11.00 -5.51
N SER A 86 -2.36 10.03 -5.55
CA SER A 86 -1.76 9.44 -4.36
C SER A 86 -0.90 10.45 -3.60
N GLN A 87 -0.14 11.29 -4.32
CA GLN A 87 0.62 12.40 -3.73
C GLN A 87 -0.28 13.43 -3.06
N ILE A 88 -1.39 13.79 -3.69
CA ILE A 88 -2.40 14.68 -3.10
C ILE A 88 -2.94 14.06 -1.81
N LEU A 89 -3.30 12.77 -1.83
CA LEU A 89 -3.81 12.07 -0.66
C LEU A 89 -2.80 12.06 0.50
N VAL A 90 -1.54 11.71 0.21
CA VAL A 90 -0.44 11.69 1.20
C VAL A 90 -0.22 13.07 1.80
N PHE A 91 -0.19 14.12 0.98
CA PHE A 91 0.00 15.49 1.46
C PHE A 91 -1.00 15.88 2.54
N TYR A 92 -2.28 15.55 2.34
CA TYR A 92 -3.32 15.95 3.28
C TYR A 92 -3.50 15.01 4.47
N LEU A 93 -3.19 13.72 4.34
CA LEU A 93 -3.43 12.73 5.39
C LEU A 93 -2.17 12.40 6.19
N CYS A 94 -1.06 12.08 5.54
CA CYS A 94 0.16 11.57 6.18
C CYS A 94 1.45 12.19 5.60
N PRO A 95 1.58 13.52 5.52
CA PRO A 95 2.80 14.15 5.03
C PRO A 95 3.98 13.81 5.95
N THR A 96 5.16 13.55 5.39
CA THR A 96 6.36 13.44 6.22
C THR A 96 6.75 14.78 6.80
N LYS A 97 7.64 14.78 7.81
CA LYS A 97 8.13 16.02 8.41
C LYS A 97 8.82 16.91 7.38
N GLU A 98 9.56 16.32 6.45
CA GLU A 98 10.27 17.04 5.38
C GLU A 98 9.28 17.72 4.43
N VAL A 99 8.24 16.99 3.99
CA VAL A 99 7.18 17.55 3.14
C VAL A 99 6.41 18.64 3.88
N TRP A 100 6.10 18.42 5.17
CA TRP A 100 5.38 19.38 5.99
C TRP A 100 6.12 20.71 6.10
N ASP A 101 7.41 20.67 6.42
CA ASP A 101 8.23 21.86 6.64
C ASP A 101 8.44 22.69 5.38
N GLN A 102 8.47 22.03 4.21
CA GLN A 102 8.61 22.69 2.92
C GLN A 102 7.28 23.27 2.40
N ALA A 103 6.14 22.83 2.94
CA ALA A 103 4.83 23.20 2.42
C ALA A 103 4.35 24.57 2.96
N PRO A 104 3.98 25.51 2.09
CA PRO A 104 3.35 26.76 2.49
C PRO A 104 2.07 26.57 3.31
N ALA A 105 1.26 25.55 3.03
CA ALA A 105 0.04 25.19 3.79
C ALA A 105 0.28 25.02 5.30
N TYR A 106 1.50 24.62 5.67
CA TYR A 106 1.84 24.26 7.04
C TYR A 106 2.83 25.23 7.69
N LYS A 107 3.20 26.30 6.99
CA LYS A 107 4.12 27.31 7.52
C LYS A 107 3.63 27.87 8.86
N GLY A 108 4.47 27.77 9.88
CA GLY A 108 4.18 28.24 11.24
C GLY A 108 3.27 27.31 12.06
N LYS A 109 2.86 26.15 11.53
CA LYS A 109 2.11 25.13 12.26
C LYS A 109 3.04 24.07 12.81
N SER A 110 2.78 23.63 14.04
CA SER A 110 3.41 22.44 14.59
C SER A 110 3.06 21.22 13.75
N TYR A 111 4.03 20.33 13.54
CA TYR A 111 3.82 19.10 12.80
C TYR A 111 2.74 18.23 13.43
N SER A 112 1.64 18.00 12.70
CA SER A 112 0.49 17.25 13.17
C SER A 112 -0.25 16.64 11.97
N PRO A 113 0.26 15.53 11.40
CA PRO A 113 -0.42 14.82 10.31
C PRO A 113 -1.67 14.12 10.85
N LYS A 114 -2.66 13.89 9.99
CA LYS A 114 -3.92 13.22 10.36
C LYS A 114 -3.74 11.72 10.55
N GLN A 115 -2.78 11.15 9.83
CA GLN A 115 -2.36 9.77 9.89
C GLN A 115 -0.86 9.76 10.13
N ASP A 116 -0.40 8.93 11.06
CA ASP A 116 1.02 8.83 11.38
C ASP A 116 1.79 8.21 10.19
N PRO A 117 2.71 8.94 9.55
CA PRO A 117 3.45 8.41 8.41
C PRO A 117 4.28 7.17 8.79
N GLN A 118 4.68 7.01 10.05
CA GLN A 118 5.46 5.85 10.47
C GLN A 118 4.68 4.53 10.31
N GLN A 119 3.34 4.57 10.43
CA GLN A 119 2.47 3.40 10.23
C GLN A 119 2.42 2.97 8.75
N PHE A 120 2.73 3.88 7.84
CA PHE A 120 2.66 3.65 6.40
C PHE A 120 4.03 3.71 5.74
N LYS A 121 5.12 3.69 6.51
CA LYS A 121 6.49 3.80 5.99
C LYS A 121 6.77 2.82 4.85
N ASP A 122 6.36 1.56 5.02
CA ASP A 122 6.62 0.52 4.03
C ASP A 122 5.73 0.65 2.78
N SER A 123 4.62 1.37 2.89
CA SER A 123 3.69 1.70 1.82
C SER A 123 3.89 3.11 1.25
N MET A 124 4.91 3.86 1.70
CA MET A 124 5.22 5.19 1.15
C MET A 124 6.47 5.14 0.30
N ARG A 125 6.39 5.75 -0.89
CA ARG A 125 7.50 5.94 -1.82
C ARG A 125 7.62 7.42 -2.14
N GLY A 126 8.80 7.84 -2.56
CA GLY A 126 9.06 9.18 -3.06
C GLY A 126 10.02 9.12 -4.23
N ASP A 127 9.76 9.92 -5.25
CA ASP A 127 10.75 10.20 -6.29
C ASP A 127 11.61 11.38 -5.83
N ALA A 128 12.90 11.37 -6.20
CA ALA A 128 13.79 12.48 -5.88
C ALA A 128 13.19 13.83 -6.31
N GLY A 129 12.98 14.72 -5.34
CA GLY A 129 12.41 16.06 -5.58
C GLY A 129 10.89 16.10 -5.78
N LYS A 130 10.19 14.96 -5.72
CA LYS A 130 8.72 14.91 -5.75
C LYS A 130 8.13 14.58 -4.39
N LEU A 131 6.84 14.83 -4.26
CA LEU A 131 6.07 14.44 -3.09
C LEU A 131 6.00 12.92 -2.95
N GLN A 132 5.92 12.47 -1.70
CA GLN A 132 5.66 11.07 -1.41
C GLN A 132 4.25 10.66 -1.83
N TYR A 133 4.08 9.37 -2.09
CA TYR A 133 2.82 8.75 -2.49
C TYR A 133 2.69 7.37 -1.85
N PHE A 134 1.45 6.90 -1.69
CA PHE A 134 1.18 5.54 -1.27
C PHE A 134 1.34 4.56 -2.42
N VAL A 135 1.92 3.41 -2.09
CA VAL A 135 1.97 2.21 -2.92
C VAL A 135 1.24 1.04 -2.27
N ASP A 136 0.70 0.17 -3.11
CA ASP A 136 0.16 -1.12 -2.70
C ASP A 136 1.28 -2.15 -2.41
N ALA A 137 0.88 -3.37 -2.07
CA ALA A 137 1.81 -4.48 -1.78
C ALA A 137 2.60 -4.98 -3.01
N TRP A 138 2.36 -4.43 -4.20
CA TRP A 138 3.12 -4.68 -5.43
C TRP A 138 4.00 -3.47 -5.81
N ASP A 139 4.20 -2.52 -4.89
CA ASP A 139 4.98 -1.30 -5.10
C ASP A 139 4.43 -0.35 -6.17
N ARG A 140 3.13 -0.46 -6.48
CA ARG A 140 2.45 0.38 -7.48
C ARG A 140 1.64 1.48 -6.80
N PRO A 141 1.60 2.71 -7.34
CA PRO A 141 0.84 3.78 -6.73
C PRO A 141 -0.65 3.45 -6.70
N VAL A 142 -1.30 3.74 -5.57
CA VAL A 142 -2.77 3.67 -5.48
C VAL A 142 -3.39 4.84 -6.22
N TRP A 143 -4.59 4.66 -6.76
CA TRP A 143 -5.33 5.73 -7.43
C TRP A 143 -6.42 6.26 -6.52
N PHE A 144 -6.35 7.55 -6.21
CA PHE A 144 -7.40 8.26 -5.48
C PHE A 144 -8.23 9.12 -6.45
N ARG A 145 -9.56 8.99 -6.39
CA ARG A 145 -10.46 9.73 -7.28
C ARG A 145 -11.73 10.14 -6.55
N ILE A 146 -12.23 11.32 -6.91
CA ILE A 146 -13.52 11.83 -6.42
C ILE A 146 -14.53 11.75 -7.55
N GLU A 147 -15.69 11.19 -7.26
CA GLU A 147 -16.83 11.16 -8.16
C GLU A 147 -17.63 12.47 -8.07
N LYS A 148 -18.44 12.76 -9.09
CA LYS A 148 -19.35 13.93 -9.10
C LYS A 148 -20.35 13.92 -7.93
N SER A 149 -20.66 12.74 -7.41
CA SER A 149 -21.52 12.53 -6.24
C SER A 149 -20.92 13.05 -4.93
N GLY A 150 -19.61 13.37 -4.92
CA GLY A 150 -18.84 13.65 -3.70
C GLY A 150 -18.30 12.39 -3.02
N ALA A 151 -18.69 11.19 -3.48
CA ALA A 151 -18.04 9.95 -3.07
C ALA A 151 -16.59 9.92 -3.58
N PHE A 152 -15.73 9.23 -2.86
CA PHE A 152 -14.35 9.01 -3.27
C PHE A 152 -14.01 7.53 -3.29
N LEU A 153 -13.07 7.18 -4.16
CA LEU A 153 -12.56 5.85 -4.33
C LEU A 153 -11.04 5.86 -4.16
N ILE A 154 -10.53 4.80 -3.53
CA ILE A 154 -9.09 4.51 -3.48
C ILE A 154 -8.90 3.12 -4.07
N SER A 155 -8.11 3.03 -5.13
CA SER A 155 -8.00 1.83 -5.95
C SER A 155 -6.55 1.36 -6.08
N SER A 156 -6.34 0.05 -6.15
CA SER A 156 -5.09 -0.60 -6.54
C SER A 156 -5.38 -1.51 -7.73
N ALA A 157 -4.45 -1.57 -8.68
CA ALA A 157 -4.55 -2.35 -9.91
C ALA A 157 -4.38 -3.87 -9.71
N GLY A 158 -4.59 -4.36 -8.48
CA GLY A 158 -4.55 -5.78 -8.17
C GLY A 158 -3.19 -6.45 -8.44
N ASP A 159 -3.26 -7.76 -8.69
CA ASP A 159 -2.10 -8.61 -8.95
C ASP A 159 -1.56 -8.37 -10.37
N ASP A 160 -2.46 -8.24 -11.35
CA ASP A 160 -2.11 -8.12 -12.77
C ASP A 160 -1.52 -6.75 -13.15
N GLY A 161 -1.78 -5.72 -12.34
CA GLY A 161 -1.27 -4.37 -12.54
C GLY A 161 -1.93 -3.60 -13.68
N GLN A 162 -3.01 -4.14 -14.22
CA GLN A 162 -3.84 -3.50 -15.23
C GLN A 162 -5.03 -2.87 -14.53
N TRP A 163 -5.31 -1.61 -14.84
CA TRP A 163 -6.50 -0.97 -14.32
C TRP A 163 -7.73 -1.45 -15.07
N ASP A 164 -8.88 -1.37 -14.42
CA ASP A 164 -10.17 -1.72 -14.98
C ASP A 164 -10.32 -3.22 -15.30
N THR A 165 -9.68 -4.08 -14.49
CA THR A 165 -9.79 -5.54 -14.51
C THR A 165 -10.54 -6.08 -13.29
N ASP A 166 -10.74 -7.39 -13.21
CA ASP A 166 -11.59 -8.00 -12.18
C ASP A 166 -10.90 -8.05 -10.80
N ASP A 167 -9.56 -8.05 -10.74
CA ASP A 167 -8.74 -8.12 -9.52
C ASP A 167 -8.42 -6.74 -8.91
N ASP A 168 -8.86 -5.66 -9.54
CA ASP A 168 -8.80 -4.30 -9.00
C ASP A 168 -9.40 -4.26 -7.59
N LEU A 169 -8.64 -3.75 -6.63
CA LEU A 169 -9.08 -3.57 -5.25
C LEU A 169 -9.55 -2.13 -5.06
N ILE A 170 -10.82 -1.95 -4.69
CA ILE A 170 -11.46 -0.64 -4.64
C ILE A 170 -12.08 -0.41 -3.27
N PHE A 171 -11.56 0.56 -2.53
CA PHE A 171 -12.26 1.18 -1.42
C PHE A 171 -13.33 2.12 -1.98
N ASP A 172 -14.55 2.01 -1.49
CA ASP A 172 -15.66 2.88 -1.85
C ASP A 172 -16.24 3.60 -0.62
N SER A 173 -16.16 4.94 -0.62
CA SER A 173 -16.63 5.74 0.51
C SER A 173 -18.15 5.64 0.75
N ARG A 174 -18.94 5.21 -0.25
CA ARG A 174 -20.40 5.07 -0.13
C ARG A 174 -20.80 3.93 0.81
N ASN A 175 -19.99 2.88 0.84
CA ASN A 175 -20.22 1.68 1.63
C ASN A 175 -19.13 1.43 2.69
N ASN A 176 -18.10 2.29 2.73
CA ASN A 176 -16.96 2.21 3.62
C ASN A 176 -16.26 0.84 3.62
N SER A 177 -16.14 0.22 2.45
CA SER A 177 -15.58 -1.12 2.32
C SER A 177 -14.65 -1.24 1.12
N VAL A 178 -13.65 -2.10 1.24
CA VAL A 178 -12.79 -2.52 0.12
C VAL A 178 -13.36 -3.80 -0.49
N ARG A 179 -13.55 -3.79 -1.81
CA ARG A 179 -14.04 -4.93 -2.60
C ARG A 179 -13.22 -5.10 -3.86
N GLU A 180 -13.26 -6.30 -4.42
CA GLU A 180 -12.74 -6.54 -5.77
C GLU A 180 -13.72 -6.00 -6.81
N ARG A 181 -13.22 -5.53 -7.95
CA ARG A 181 -14.06 -5.00 -9.02
C ARG A 181 -15.02 -6.05 -9.57
N ALA A 182 -14.61 -7.33 -9.63
CA ALA A 182 -15.50 -8.44 -9.95
C ALA A 182 -16.74 -8.48 -9.03
N GLU A 183 -16.54 -8.35 -7.71
CA GLU A 183 -17.61 -8.36 -6.71
C GLU A 183 -18.56 -7.16 -6.89
N ILE A 184 -18.01 -5.99 -7.24
CA ILE A 184 -18.79 -4.77 -7.51
C ILE A 184 -19.64 -4.94 -8.77
N LEU A 185 -19.13 -5.64 -9.79
CA LEU A 185 -19.83 -5.93 -11.03
C LEU A 185 -20.79 -7.14 -10.94
N GLY A 186 -20.80 -7.86 -9.81
CA GLY A 186 -21.66 -9.02 -9.59
C GLY A 186 -21.26 -10.26 -10.41
N LYS A 187 -19.96 -10.41 -10.69
CA LYS A 187 -19.40 -11.59 -11.37
C LYS A 187 -18.95 -12.67 -10.39
#